data_AF-A0A356AV30-F1
#
_entry.id   AF-A0A356AV30-F1
#
_cell.length_a   1.000
_cell.length_b   1.000
_cell.length_c   1.000
_cell.angle_alpha   90.00
_cell.angle_beta   90.00
_cell.angle_gamma   90.00
#
_symmetry.space_group_name_H-M   'P 1'
#
loop_
_entity.id
_entity.type
_entity.pdbx_description
1 polymer ?
#
loop_
_entity_poly.entity_id
_entity_poly.type
_entity_poly.pdbx_seq_one_letter_code
_entity_poly.pdbx_strand_id
1 'polypeptide(L)'
;MAPAIELFGMKIYVFPLILLFAIFVCLLVYIVNEKYDIRYISTFILWLNTGKYQEENPIKVEGYSAHDIVELANFLDGAGVFNFLITLRERPEKAKGYIKDGFKIK
;
A
#
# COMPACT_ATOMS: atom_id res chain seq x y z
N MET A 1 42.20 -8.62 1.12
CA MET A 1 42.59 -7.30 0.59
C MET A 1 41.43 -6.81 -0.26
N ALA A 2 40.71 -5.77 0.16
CA ALA A 2 39.61 -5.21 -0.63
C ALA A 2 40.18 -4.31 -1.74
N PRO A 3 39.67 -4.35 -2.98
CA PRO A 3 40.15 -3.47 -4.04
C PRO A 3 39.77 -2.01 -3.73
N ALA A 4 40.74 -1.12 -3.78
CA ALA A 4 40.57 0.32 -3.67
C ALA A 4 40.94 0.96 -5.01
N ILE A 5 40.17 1.96 -5.44
CA ILE A 5 40.45 2.72 -6.67
C ILE A 5 40.90 4.12 -6.22
N GLU A 6 42.02 4.61 -6.75
CA GLU A 6 42.49 5.97 -6.50
C GLU A 6 41.95 6.91 -7.58
N LEU A 7 41.18 7.91 -7.16
CA LEU A 7 40.74 9.05 -7.96
C LEU A 7 41.08 10.31 -7.17
N PHE A 8 41.79 11.26 -7.80
CA PHE A 8 42.18 12.54 -7.20
C PHE A 8 42.90 12.43 -5.83
N GLY A 9 43.80 11.44 -5.67
CA GLY A 9 44.61 11.32 -4.45
C GLY A 9 43.85 10.88 -3.18
N MET A 10 42.57 10.53 -3.30
CA MET A 10 41.80 9.91 -2.22
C MET A 10 41.64 8.40 -2.45
N LYS A 11 41.92 7.60 -1.42
CA LYS A 11 41.62 6.15 -1.42
C LYS A 11 40.12 5.96 -1.28
N ILE A 12 39.45 5.65 -2.38
CA ILE A 12 38.01 5.34 -2.38
C ILE A 12 37.89 3.83 -2.17
N TYR A 13 37.40 3.45 -0.99
CA TYR A 13 37.10 2.07 -0.68
C TYR A 13 35.81 1.68 -1.41
N VAL A 14 35.90 0.69 -2.30
CA VAL A 14 34.77 0.25 -3.15
C VAL A 14 33.68 -0.44 -2.32
N PHE A 15 34.06 -1.05 -1.20
CA PHE A 15 33.17 -1.79 -0.30
C PHE A 15 32.07 -0.95 0.38
N PRO A 16 32.37 0.20 1.03
CA PRO A 16 31.34 1.05 1.63
C PRO A 16 30.39 1.68 0.59
N LEU A 17 30.84 1.94 -0.65
CA LEU A 17 30.00 2.53 -1.69
C LEU A 17 28.94 1.55 -2.20
N ILE A 18 29.31 0.28 -2.40
CA ILE A 18 28.38 -0.79 -2.79
C ILE A 18 27.34 -1.03 -1.68
N LEU A 19 27.77 -1.01 -0.42
CA LEU A 19 26.87 -1.17 0.73
C LEU A 19 25.87 0.00 0.81
N LEU A 20 26.34 1.24 0.59
CA LEU A 20 25.47 2.42 0.57
C LEU A 20 24.44 2.34 -0.57
N PHE A 21 24.86 1.88 -1.75
CA PHE A 21 23.97 1.68 -2.89
C PHE A 21 22.94 0.58 -2.62
N ALA A 22 23.35 -0.54 -2.02
CA ALA A 22 22.43 -1.62 -1.65
C ALA A 22 21.38 -1.16 -0.61
N ILE A 23 21.80 -0.38 0.39
CA ILE A 23 20.89 0.24 1.38
C ILE A 23 19.92 1.18 0.68
N PHE A 24 20.40 2.03 -0.23
CA PHE A 24 19.56 2.95 -0.98
C PHE A 24 18.54 2.23 -1.87
N VAL A 25 18.95 1.18 -2.59
CA VAL A 25 18.04 0.34 -3.38
C VAL A 25 17.02 -0.35 -2.49
N CYS A 26 17.42 -0.91 -1.34
CA CYS A 26 16.48 -1.49 -0.37
C CYS A 26 15.49 -0.46 0.15
N LEU A 27 15.94 0.75 0.48
CA LEU A 27 15.09 1.84 0.94
C LEU A 27 14.09 2.26 -0.14
N LEU A 28 14.55 2.33 -1.39
CA LEU A 28 13.73 2.70 -2.53
C LEU A 28 12.68 1.62 -2.84
N VAL A 29 13.06 0.34 -2.75
CA VAL A 29 12.13 -0.80 -2.85
C VAL A 29 11.11 -0.76 -1.72
N TYR A 30 11.52 -0.46 -0.48
CA TYR A 30 10.61 -0.35 0.66
C TYR A 30 9.60 0.79 0.47
N ILE A 31 10.07 1.99 0.09
CA ILE A 31 9.23 3.17 -0.16
C ILE A 31 8.27 2.93 -1.34
N VAL A 32 8.71 2.25 -2.41
CA VAL A 32 7.84 1.92 -3.55
C VAL A 32 6.78 0.87 -3.17
N ASN A 33 7.13 -0.14 -2.37
CA ASN A 33 6.18 -1.14 -1.89
C ASN A 33 5.14 -0.54 -0.92
N GLU A 34 5.53 0.43 -0.10
CA GLU A 34 4.61 1.15 0.78
C GLU A 34 3.55 1.93 -0.03
N LYS A 35 3.95 2.48 -1.18
CA LYS A 35 3.09 3.35 -1.99
C LYS A 35 2.12 2.60 -2.92
N TYR A 36 2.49 1.39 -3.35
CA TYR A 36 1.68 0.55 -4.23
C TYR A 36 1.44 -0.81 -3.57
N ASP A 37 0.41 -0.92 -2.74
CA ASP A 37 0.02 -2.22 -2.18
C ASP A 37 -0.51 -3.11 -3.31
N ILE A 38 0.37 -3.96 -3.86
CA ILE A 38 0.08 -4.92 -4.94
C ILE A 38 -1.10 -5.82 -4.56
N ARG A 39 -1.27 -6.10 -3.26
CA ARG A 39 -2.37 -6.95 -2.78
C ARG A 39 -3.70 -6.25 -3.05
N TYR A 40 -3.78 -4.94 -2.82
CA TYR A 40 -5.01 -4.17 -3.04
C TYR A 40 -5.49 -4.29 -4.51
N ILE A 41 -4.56 -4.13 -5.45
CA ILE A 41 -4.84 -4.27 -6.88
C ILE A 41 -5.29 -5.70 -7.19
N SER A 42 -4.62 -6.72 -6.62
CA SER A 42 -4.99 -8.11 -6.86
C SER A 42 -6.39 -8.47 -6.35
N THR A 43 -6.79 -7.97 -5.17
CA THR A 43 -8.14 -8.19 -4.62
C THR A 43 -9.19 -7.42 -5.43
N PHE A 44 -8.88 -6.23 -5.94
CA PHE A 44 -9.79 -5.52 -6.84
C PHE A 44 -9.97 -6.26 -8.17
N ILE A 45 -8.90 -6.80 -8.77
CA ILE A 45 -8.97 -7.63 -9.98
C ILE A 45 -9.79 -8.89 -9.73
N LEU A 46 -9.63 -9.54 -8.58
CA LEU A 46 -10.44 -10.71 -8.19
C LEU A 46 -11.93 -10.34 -8.16
N TRP A 47 -12.28 -9.22 -7.54
CA TRP A 47 -13.65 -8.72 -7.49
C TRP A 47 -14.18 -8.37 -8.88
N LEU A 48 -13.38 -7.72 -9.75
CA LEU A 48 -13.79 -7.43 -11.13
C LEU A 48 -14.13 -8.70 -11.93
N ASN A 49 -13.39 -9.79 -11.70
CA ASN A 49 -13.59 -11.05 -12.41
C ASN A 49 -14.73 -11.91 -11.82
N THR A 50 -14.96 -11.84 -10.51
CA THR A 50 -15.83 -12.80 -9.80
C THR A 50 -17.05 -12.16 -9.13
N GLY A 51 -17.03 -10.85 -8.93
CA GLY A 51 -17.99 -10.10 -8.09
C GLY A 51 -17.86 -10.40 -6.60
N LYS A 52 -16.91 -11.24 -6.17
CA LYS A 52 -16.77 -11.71 -4.79
C LYS A 52 -15.62 -11.01 -4.09
N TYR A 53 -15.81 -10.76 -2.80
CA TYR A 53 -14.74 -10.26 -1.93
C TYR A 53 -13.90 -11.43 -1.42
N GLN A 54 -12.63 -11.16 -1.13
CA GLN A 54 -11.71 -12.17 -0.61
C GLN A 54 -12.02 -12.43 0.88
N GLU A 55 -12.48 -13.63 1.21
CA GLU A 55 -12.79 -14.05 2.58
C GLU A 55 -11.55 -14.60 3.31
N GLU A 56 -10.69 -15.33 2.59
CA GLU A 56 -9.45 -15.88 3.15
C GLU A 56 -8.34 -14.81 3.14
N ASN A 57 -7.95 -14.40 4.35
CA ASN A 57 -6.93 -13.36 4.60
C ASN A 57 -7.23 -12.03 3.87
N PRO A 58 -8.35 -11.36 4.22
CA PRO A 58 -8.76 -10.13 3.57
C PRO A 58 -7.75 -9.01 3.84
N ILE A 59 -7.58 -8.14 2.86
CA ILE A 59 -6.79 -6.93 3.03
C ILE A 59 -7.53 -6.02 4.00
N LYS A 60 -6.84 -5.65 5.08
CA LYS A 60 -7.33 -4.69 6.07
C LYS A 60 -6.57 -3.39 5.93
N VAL A 61 -7.30 -2.30 5.70
CA VAL A 61 -6.78 -0.94 5.73
C VAL A 61 -7.33 -0.31 7.01
N GLU A 62 -6.48 0.26 7.86
CA GLU A 62 -6.91 0.88 9.13
C GLU A 62 -7.84 -0.01 10.00
N GLY A 63 -7.71 -1.33 9.88
CA GLY A 63 -8.55 -2.32 10.58
C GLY A 63 -9.83 -2.77 9.86
N TYR A 64 -10.18 -2.16 8.72
CA TYR A 64 -11.38 -2.48 7.93
C TYR A 64 -11.03 -3.22 6.64
N SER A 65 -11.78 -4.26 6.34
CA SER A 65 -11.73 -4.99 5.06
C SER A 65 -12.80 -4.49 4.09
N ALA A 66 -12.70 -4.87 2.81
CA ALA A 66 -13.73 -4.59 1.82
C ALA A 66 -15.11 -5.11 2.25
N HIS A 67 -15.16 -6.27 2.90
CA HIS A 67 -16.39 -6.86 3.41
C HIS A 67 -17.01 -6.00 4.52
N ASP A 68 -16.20 -5.51 5.46
CA ASP A 68 -16.68 -4.64 6.54
C ASP A 68 -17.29 -3.35 6.00
N ILE A 69 -16.70 -2.79 4.92
CA ILE A 69 -17.23 -1.58 4.28
C ILE A 69 -18.57 -1.86 3.59
N VAL A 70 -18.76 -3.02 2.97
CA VAL A 70 -20.05 -3.43 2.39
C VAL A 70 -21.11 -3.57 3.47
N GLU A 71 -20.76 -4.14 4.62
CA GLU A 71 -21.69 -4.25 5.75
C GLU A 71 -22.10 -2.88 6.30
N LEU A 72 -21.15 -1.94 6.40
CA LEU A 72 -21.41 -0.57 6.86
C LEU A 72 -22.16 0.28 5.82
N ALA A 73 -21.97 0.00 4.54
CA ALA A 73 -22.50 0.76 3.41
C ALA A 73 -22.99 -0.17 2.31
N ASN A 74 -24.09 -0.88 2.59
CA ASN A 74 -24.68 -1.87 1.68
C ASN A 74 -25.16 -1.34 0.32
N PHE A 75 -25.23 -0.01 0.18
CA PHE A 75 -25.61 0.68 -1.05
C PHE A 75 -24.41 0.94 -1.97
N LEU A 76 -23.17 0.76 -1.49
CA LEU A 76 -21.97 0.90 -2.32
C LEU A 76 -21.80 -0.35 -3.19
N ASP A 77 -21.51 -0.12 -4.47
CA ASP A 77 -20.98 -1.15 -5.35
C ASP A 77 -19.51 -1.43 -5.00
N GLY A 78 -18.93 -2.51 -5.54
CA GLY A 78 -17.55 -2.84 -5.20
C GLY A 78 -16.56 -1.75 -5.61
N ALA A 79 -16.78 -1.05 -6.73
CA ALA A 79 -15.95 0.10 -7.09
C ALA A 79 -16.00 1.21 -6.01
N GLY A 80 -17.18 1.49 -5.44
CA GLY A 80 -17.36 2.40 -4.31
C GLY A 80 -16.66 1.91 -3.04
N VAL A 81 -16.77 0.63 -2.72
CA VAL A 81 -16.08 -0.01 -1.57
C VAL A 81 -14.57 0.12 -1.69
N PHE A 82 -14.03 -0.19 -2.87
CA PHE A 82 -12.59 -0.09 -3.13
C PHE A 82 -12.15 1.38 -3.08
N ASN A 83 -12.87 2.32 -3.71
CA ASN A 83 -12.58 3.76 -3.58
C ASN A 83 -12.62 4.24 -2.13
N PHE A 84 -13.51 3.70 -1.31
CA PHE A 84 -13.56 4.01 0.11
C PHE A 84 -12.33 3.49 0.85
N LEU A 85 -11.87 2.27 0.57
CA LEU A 85 -10.61 1.74 1.11
C LEU A 85 -9.39 2.59 0.71
N ILE A 86 -9.37 3.15 -0.51
CA ILE A 86 -8.33 4.12 -0.92
C ILE A 86 -8.42 5.37 -0.05
N THR A 87 -9.63 5.88 0.15
CA THR A 87 -9.85 7.04 1.02
C THR A 87 -9.43 6.76 2.47
N LEU A 88 -9.68 5.55 2.96
CA LEU A 88 -9.27 5.10 4.30
C LEU A 88 -7.75 5.01 4.44
N ARG A 89 -7.03 4.65 3.37
CA ARG A 89 -5.57 4.64 3.31
C ARG A 89 -4.99 6.06 3.23
N GLU A 90 -5.53 6.90 2.35
CA GLU A 90 -4.95 8.20 2.02
C GLU A 90 -5.39 9.32 2.96
N ARG A 91 -6.60 9.22 3.53
CA ARG A 91 -7.23 10.22 4.40
C ARG A 91 -8.02 9.50 5.51
N PRO A 92 -7.34 8.78 6.41
CA PRO A 92 -7.98 7.95 7.42
C PRO A 92 -8.91 8.73 8.33
N GLU A 93 -8.58 9.97 8.70
CA GLU A 93 -9.44 10.82 9.53
C GLU A 93 -10.79 11.12 8.85
N LYS A 94 -10.77 11.40 7.55
CA LYS A 94 -11.98 11.69 6.77
C LYS A 94 -12.84 10.44 6.62
N ALA A 95 -12.21 9.31 6.31
CA ALA A 95 -12.90 8.05 6.14
C ALA A 95 -13.51 7.53 7.45
N LYS A 96 -12.78 7.62 8.56
CA LYS A 96 -13.32 7.32 9.90
C LYS A 96 -14.46 8.26 10.28
N GLY A 97 -14.41 9.53 9.84
CA GLY A 97 -15.53 10.47 9.93
C GLY A 97 -16.78 9.94 9.25
N TYR A 98 -16.67 9.42 8.02
CA TYR A 98 -17.81 8.81 7.31
C TYR A 98 -18.37 7.56 8.00
N ILE A 99 -17.51 6.71 8.56
CA ILE A 99 -17.92 5.53 9.33
C ILE A 99 -18.69 5.97 10.59
N LYS A 100 -18.21 7.00 11.29
CA LYS A 100 -18.82 7.50 12.52
C LYS A 100 -20.15 8.22 12.28
N ASP A 101 -20.21 9.09 11.27
CA ASP A 101 -21.36 9.93 10.97
C ASP A 101 -22.49 9.16 10.26
N GLY A 102 -22.21 7.92 9.84
CA GLY A 102 -23.05 7.16 8.94
C GLY A 102 -22.90 7.68 7.51
N PHE A 103 -22.81 6.76 6.56
CA PHE A 103 -22.72 7.09 5.15
C PHE A 103 -23.98 7.87 4.71
N LYS A 104 -23.83 9.17 4.42
CA LYS A 104 -24.95 10.03 4.03
C LYS A 104 -25.33 9.77 2.57
N ILE A 105 -26.47 9.15 2.36
CA ILE A 105 -27.10 9.01 1.04
C ILE A 105 -27.87 10.30 0.78
N LYS A 106 -27.56 10.99 -0.33
CA LYS A 106 -28.26 12.21 -0.78
C LYS A 106 -29.38 11.88 -1.75
#